data_AF-A0A367Z2B7-F1
#
_entry.id   AF-A0A367Z2B7-F1
#
_cell.length_a   1.000
_cell.length_b   1.000
_cell.length_c   1.000
_cell.angle_alpha   90.00
_cell.angle_beta   90.00
_cell.angle_gamma   90.00
#
_symmetry.space_group_name_H-M   'P 1'
#
loop_
_entity.id
_entity.type
_entity.pdbx_description
1 polymer ?
#
loop_
_entity_poly.entity_id
_entity_poly.type
_entity_poly.pdbx_seq_one_letter_code
_entity_poly.pdbx_strand_id
1 'polypeptide(L)'
;MLTPSVAEILPILQTAVGPVILVSGVGLLLLTMTNRLGRVIDRGRSLAQEHRTNPNANQERILNQLMILNRRAALIRRAITLASLSVLLAAILVILIFLTALFHFEMAFLLSGLFIACMLSLIGSLVAFIQDLNLSLDAYQYDIKDVIGKNPAKTD
;
A
#
# COMPACT_ATOMS: atom_id res chain seq x y z
N MET A 1 16.95 -16.12 40.62
CA MET A 1 16.45 -15.52 39.37
C MET A 1 17.11 -14.17 39.24
N LEU A 2 18.11 -14.02 38.37
CA LEU A 2 18.68 -12.69 38.09
C LEU A 2 17.66 -11.92 37.27
N THR A 3 17.10 -10.86 37.85
CA THR A 3 16.32 -9.88 37.10
C THR A 3 17.28 -9.19 36.13
N PRO A 4 16.98 -9.15 34.81
CA PRO A 4 17.85 -8.48 33.86
C PRO A 4 18.04 -7.01 34.28
N SER A 5 19.29 -6.56 34.31
CA SER A 5 19.59 -5.17 34.67
C SER A 5 19.23 -4.24 33.51
N VAL A 6 18.94 -2.97 33.80
CA VAL A 6 18.63 -1.97 32.76
C VAL A 6 19.77 -1.87 31.72
N ALA A 7 21.01 -2.10 32.14
CA ALA A 7 22.19 -2.08 31.28
C ALA A 7 22.20 -3.23 30.25
N GLU A 8 21.57 -4.38 30.56
CA GLU A 8 21.47 -5.52 29.65
C GLU A 8 20.33 -5.34 28.63
N ILE A 9 19.27 -4.60 29.00
CA ILE A 9 18.11 -4.36 28.12
C ILE A 9 18.41 -3.26 27.08
N LEU A 10 19.27 -2.30 27.42
CA LEU A 10 19.54 -1.13 26.59
C LEU A 10 20.04 -1.46 25.15
N PRO A 11 21.00 -2.39 24.94
CA PRO A 11 21.44 -2.75 23.59
C PRO A 11 20.35 -3.43 22.74
N ILE A 12 19.44 -4.16 23.39
CA ILE A 12 18.33 -4.85 22.72
C ILE A 12 17.29 -3.83 22.24
N LEU A 13 16.96 -2.85 23.11
CA LEU A 13 16.12 -1.73 22.75
C LEU A 13 16.69 -0.99 21.53
N GLN A 14 17.99 -0.70 21.52
CA GLN A 14 18.67 -0.06 20.38
C GLN A 14 18.59 -0.89 19.11
N THR A 15 18.77 -2.21 19.19
CA THR A 15 18.68 -3.12 18.04
C THR A 15 17.26 -3.17 17.46
N ALA A 16 16.23 -3.09 18.31
CA ALA A 16 14.83 -3.06 17.90
C ALA A 16 14.42 -1.74 17.23
N VAL A 17 15.19 -0.66 17.36
CA VAL A 17 14.86 0.66 16.77
C VAL A 17 14.71 0.57 15.25
N GLY A 18 15.60 -0.16 14.56
CA GLY A 18 15.58 -0.26 13.09
C GLY A 18 14.24 -0.76 12.53
N PRO A 19 13.76 -1.96 12.93
CA PRO A 19 12.45 -2.46 12.53
C PRO A 19 11.28 -1.55 12.94
N VAL A 20 11.33 -0.90 14.10
CA VAL A 20 10.26 0.01 14.57
C VAL A 20 10.18 1.28 13.71
N ILE A 21 11.32 1.83 13.28
CA ILE A 21 11.37 2.94 12.32
C ILE A 21 10.72 2.52 11.00
N LEU A 22 11.02 1.31 10.51
CA LEU A 22 10.41 0.77 9.30
C LEU A 22 8.89 0.67 9.44
N VAL A 23 8.37 0.14 10.56
CA VAL A 23 6.93 0.08 10.83
C VAL A 23 6.28 1.47 10.73
N SER A 24 6.93 2.50 11.28
CA SER A 24 6.43 3.87 11.23
C SER A 24 6.39 4.41 9.78
N GLY A 25 7.46 4.19 9.01
CA GLY A 25 7.52 4.57 7.60
C GLY A 25 6.46 3.86 6.74
N VAL A 26 6.27 2.56 6.94
CA VAL A 26 5.25 1.79 6.23
C VAL A 26 3.83 2.19 6.68
N GLY A 27 3.65 2.62 7.94
CA GLY A 27 2.39 3.19 8.42
C GLY A 27 1.94 4.41 7.61
N LEU A 28 2.86 5.31 7.26
CA LEU A 28 2.58 6.47 6.38
C LEU A 28 2.20 6.04 4.95
N LEU A 29 2.88 5.02 4.43
CA LEU A 29 2.54 4.45 3.12
C LEU A 29 1.14 3.83 3.13
N LEU A 30 0.80 3.06 4.17
CA LEU A 30 -0.52 2.47 4.36
C LEU A 30 -1.60 3.53 4.44
N LEU A 31 -1.37 4.62 5.18
CA LEU A 31 -2.31 5.75 5.25
C LEU A 31 -2.56 6.34 3.85
N THR A 32 -1.48 6.58 3.10
CA THR A 32 -1.57 7.13 1.74
C THR A 32 -2.34 6.19 0.79
N MET A 33 -2.01 4.90 0.80
CA MET A 33 -2.68 3.90 -0.03
C MET A 33 -4.15 3.72 0.35
N THR A 34 -4.47 3.73 1.64
CA THR A 34 -5.86 3.62 2.15
C THR A 34 -6.69 4.82 1.72
N ASN A 35 -6.14 6.04 1.88
CA ASN A 35 -6.79 7.26 1.40
C ASN A 35 -7.02 7.23 -0.12
N ARG A 36 -6.06 6.69 -0.88
CA ARG A 36 -6.19 6.54 -2.33
C ARG A 36 -7.27 5.53 -2.70
N LEU A 37 -7.35 4.40 -1.99
CA LEU A 37 -8.40 3.40 -2.19
C LEU A 37 -9.78 3.98 -1.94
N GLY A 38 -9.94 4.75 -0.85
CA GLY A 38 -11.20 5.45 -0.55
C GLY A 38 -11.67 6.31 -1.71
N ARG A 39 -10.78 7.16 -2.26
CA ARG A 39 -11.10 8.00 -3.43
C ARG A 39 -11.51 7.19 -4.67
N VAL A 40 -10.87 6.04 -4.92
CA VAL A 40 -11.22 5.17 -6.05
C VAL A 40 -12.60 4.53 -5.85
N ILE A 41 -12.90 4.05 -4.64
CA ILE A 41 -14.19 3.46 -4.29
C ILE A 41 -15.31 4.49 -4.38
N ASP A 42 -15.10 5.68 -3.80
CA ASP A 42 -16.11 6.74 -3.79
C ASP A 42 -16.45 7.22 -5.20
N ARG A 43 -15.42 7.38 -6.06
CA ARG A 43 -15.64 7.70 -7.47
C ARG A 43 -16.36 6.57 -8.21
N GLY A 44 -16.03 5.31 -7.91
CA GLY A 44 -16.72 4.16 -8.47
C GLY A 44 -18.21 4.12 -8.08
N ARG A 45 -18.53 4.43 -6.83
CA ARG A 45 -19.91 4.54 -6.34
C ARG A 45 -20.69 5.65 -7.06
N SER A 46 -20.08 6.82 -7.22
CA SER A 46 -20.69 7.95 -7.94
C SER A 46 -20.99 7.61 -9.41
N LEU A 47 -20.03 7.00 -10.13
CA LEU A 47 -20.24 6.55 -11.51
C LEU A 47 -21.30 5.45 -11.64
N ALA A 48 -21.31 4.50 -10.70
CA ALA A 48 -22.34 3.45 -10.67
C ALA A 48 -23.73 4.01 -10.40
N GLN A 49 -23.84 5.08 -9.61
CA GLN A 49 -25.10 5.80 -9.40
C GLN A 49 -25.53 6.53 -10.68
N GLU A 50 -24.62 7.25 -11.34
CA GLU A 50 -24.88 7.95 -12.60
C GLU A 50 -25.41 7.00 -13.68
N HIS A 51 -24.79 5.83 -13.85
CA HIS A 51 -25.24 4.78 -14.77
C HIS A 51 -26.69 4.35 -14.50
N ARG A 52 -27.11 4.30 -13.23
CA ARG A 52 -28.46 3.85 -12.85
C ARG A 52 -29.50 4.95 -13.03
N THR A 53 -29.13 6.20 -12.80
CA THR A 53 -30.09 7.31 -12.74
C THR A 53 -30.20 8.10 -14.03
N ASN A 54 -29.26 7.96 -14.97
CA ASN A 54 -29.24 8.81 -16.17
C ASN A 54 -29.14 7.97 -17.46
N PRO A 55 -30.27 7.47 -18.01
CA PRO A 55 -30.29 6.65 -19.21
C PRO A 55 -29.70 7.33 -20.45
N ASN A 56 -29.76 8.67 -20.50
CA ASN A 56 -29.26 9.48 -21.62
C ASN A 56 -27.73 9.73 -21.53
N ALA A 57 -27.08 9.35 -20.43
CA ALA A 57 -25.64 9.44 -20.31
C ALA A 57 -24.94 8.39 -21.20
N ASN A 58 -23.68 8.65 -21.57
CA ASN A 58 -22.88 7.73 -22.36
C ASN A 58 -22.51 6.49 -21.51
N GLN A 59 -23.40 5.49 -21.52
CA GLN A 59 -23.29 4.27 -20.71
C GLN A 59 -21.98 3.52 -20.96
N GLU A 60 -21.54 3.45 -22.22
CA GLU A 60 -20.30 2.79 -22.60
C GLU A 60 -19.08 3.47 -21.94
N ARG A 61 -19.05 4.80 -21.92
CA ARG A 61 -17.99 5.55 -21.23
C ARG A 61 -17.98 5.28 -19.72
N ILE A 62 -19.15 5.23 -19.10
CA ILE A 62 -19.28 4.99 -17.65
C ILE A 62 -18.80 3.57 -17.31
N LEU A 63 -19.20 2.55 -18.08
CA LEU A 63 -18.75 1.17 -17.90
C LEU A 63 -17.24 1.04 -18.06
N ASN A 64 -16.65 1.67 -19.08
CA ASN A 64 -15.20 1.69 -19.28
C ASN A 64 -14.46 2.32 -18.08
N GLN A 65 -14.95 3.44 -17.55
CA GLN A 65 -14.36 4.06 -16.35
C GLN A 65 -14.49 3.19 -15.11
N LEU A 66 -15.63 2.50 -14.91
CA LEU A 66 -15.82 1.55 -13.81
C LEU A 66 -14.83 0.38 -13.88
N MET A 67 -14.57 -0.16 -15.07
CA MET A 67 -13.56 -1.22 -15.26
C MET A 67 -12.15 -0.75 -14.88
N ILE A 68 -11.77 0.47 -15.28
CA ILE A 68 -10.48 1.07 -14.92
C ILE A 68 -10.37 1.24 -13.39
N LEU A 69 -11.41 1.77 -12.74
CA LEU A 69 -11.44 1.96 -11.28
C LEU A 69 -11.35 0.63 -10.54
N ASN A 70 -12.03 -0.42 -11.01
CA ASN A 70 -11.95 -1.74 -10.40
C ASN A 70 -10.52 -2.33 -10.49
N ARG A 71 -9.86 -2.19 -11.65
CA ARG A 71 -8.45 -2.64 -11.82
C ARG A 71 -7.52 -1.89 -10.87
N ARG A 72 -7.69 -0.58 -10.73
CA ARG A 72 -6.92 0.25 -9.79
C ARG A 72 -7.16 -0.15 -8.33
N ALA A 73 -8.42 -0.35 -7.94
CA ALA A 73 -8.76 -0.81 -6.60
C ALA A 73 -8.09 -2.15 -6.26
N ALA A 74 -8.02 -3.09 -7.22
CA ALA A 74 -7.33 -4.36 -7.05
C ALA A 74 -5.82 -4.18 -6.84
N LEU A 75 -5.16 -3.29 -7.59
CA LEU A 75 -3.73 -2.98 -7.41
C LEU A 75 -3.44 -2.34 -6.05
N ILE A 76 -4.23 -1.33 -5.66
CA ILE A 76 -4.08 -0.68 -4.35
C ILE A 76 -4.30 -1.68 -3.22
N ARG A 77 -5.32 -2.54 -3.33
CA ARG A 77 -5.58 -3.57 -2.31
C ARG A 77 -4.41 -4.53 -2.16
N ARG A 78 -3.80 -4.98 -3.27
CA ARG A 78 -2.59 -5.82 -3.22
C ARG A 78 -1.42 -5.10 -2.57
N ALA A 79 -1.22 -3.82 -2.89
CA ALA A 79 -0.17 -3.00 -2.28
C ALA A 79 -0.38 -2.89 -0.75
N ILE A 80 -1.60 -2.60 -0.30
CA ILE A 80 -1.95 -2.53 1.13
C ILE A 80 -1.68 -3.87 1.81
N THR A 81 -2.14 -4.99 1.25
CA THR A 81 -1.93 -6.32 1.85
C THR A 81 -0.45 -6.64 2.02
N LEU A 82 0.39 -6.36 1.02
CA LEU A 82 1.83 -6.59 1.08
C LEU A 82 2.54 -5.65 2.07
N ALA A 83 2.11 -4.38 2.18
CA ALA A 83 2.65 -3.45 3.17
C ALA A 83 2.25 -3.86 4.59
N SER A 84 1.00 -4.25 4.81
CA SER A 84 0.53 -4.76 6.11
C SER A 84 1.25 -6.04 6.51
N LEU A 85 1.53 -6.95 5.57
CA LEU A 85 2.33 -8.14 5.82
C LEU A 85 3.77 -7.78 6.21
N SER A 86 4.39 -6.80 5.55
CA SER A 86 5.71 -6.30 5.94
C SER A 86 5.72 -5.76 7.38
N VAL A 87 4.74 -4.92 7.74
CA VAL A 87 4.60 -4.41 9.12
C VAL A 87 4.41 -5.53 10.13
N LEU A 88 3.60 -6.55 9.80
CA LEU A 88 3.39 -7.71 10.66
C LEU A 88 4.70 -8.49 10.88
N LEU A 89 5.46 -8.73 9.82
CA LEU A 89 6.75 -9.42 9.90
C LEU A 89 7.77 -8.60 10.71
N ALA A 90 7.80 -7.28 10.56
CA ALA A 90 8.63 -6.38 11.37
C ALA A 90 8.23 -6.41 12.86
N ALA A 91 6.93 -6.42 13.17
CA ALA A 91 6.45 -6.54 14.55
C ALA A 91 6.84 -7.87 15.19
N ILE A 92 6.71 -8.99 14.45
CA ILE A 92 7.19 -10.31 14.89
C ILE A 92 8.70 -10.28 15.10
N LEU A 93 9.46 -9.64 14.21
CA LEU A 93 10.92 -9.52 14.33
C LEU A 93 11.32 -8.79 15.62
N VAL A 94 10.64 -7.69 15.96
CA VAL A 94 10.87 -6.97 17.22
C VAL A 94 10.62 -7.89 18.42
N ILE A 95 9.51 -8.62 18.45
CA ILE A 95 9.19 -9.58 19.53
C ILE A 95 10.30 -10.63 19.64
N LEU A 96 10.76 -11.20 18.51
CA LEU A 96 11.81 -12.22 18.52
C LEU A 96 13.15 -11.68 19.02
N ILE A 97 13.54 -10.45 18.68
CA ILE A 97 14.77 -9.80 19.19
C ILE A 97 14.75 -9.74 20.73
N PHE A 98 13.60 -9.42 21.34
CA PHE A 98 13.46 -9.45 22.80
C PHE A 98 13.50 -10.87 23.36
N LEU A 99 12.87 -11.84 22.70
CA LEU A 99 12.88 -13.23 23.15
C LEU A 99 14.28 -13.86 23.09
N THR A 100 15.08 -13.57 22.05
CA THR A 100 16.46 -14.06 21.96
C THR A 100 17.31 -13.56 23.11
N ALA A 101 17.06 -12.34 23.57
CA ALA A 101 17.76 -11.77 24.72
C ALA A 101 17.35 -12.36 26.07
N LEU A 102 16.05 -12.64 26.27
CA LEU A 102 15.56 -13.20 27.52
C LEU A 102 15.93 -14.68 27.69
N PHE A 103 15.86 -15.45 26.60
CA PHE A 103 16.03 -16.90 26.63
C PHE A 103 17.41 -17.37 26.12
N HIS A 104 18.30 -16.44 25.73
CA HIS A 104 19.64 -16.73 25.19
C HIS A 104 19.62 -17.68 23.98
N PHE A 105 18.53 -17.65 23.19
CA PHE A 105 18.44 -18.43 21.96
C PHE A 105 19.15 -17.73 20.80
N GLU A 106 20.12 -18.41 20.17
CA GLU A 106 20.73 -17.95 18.93
C GLU A 106 19.88 -18.34 17.71
N MET A 107 18.95 -17.45 17.34
CA MET A 107 18.01 -17.64 16.22
C MET A 107 18.38 -16.79 14.99
N ALA A 108 19.69 -16.63 14.73
CA ALA A 108 20.19 -15.70 13.69
C ALA A 108 19.56 -15.95 12.31
N PHE A 109 19.50 -17.21 11.85
CA PHE A 109 18.89 -17.56 10.57
C PHE A 109 17.40 -17.21 10.49
N LEU A 110 16.65 -17.40 11.58
CA LEU A 110 15.22 -17.07 11.63
C LEU A 110 15.01 -15.55 11.59
N LEU A 111 15.77 -14.79 12.37
CA LEU A 111 15.71 -13.33 12.37
C LEU A 111 16.05 -12.76 10.99
N SER A 112 17.13 -13.23 10.37
CA SER A 112 17.52 -12.83 9.01
C SER A 112 16.46 -13.21 7.98
N GLY A 113 15.93 -14.43 8.02
CA GLY A 113 14.87 -14.87 7.12
C GLY A 113 13.60 -14.03 7.23
N LEU A 114 13.19 -13.70 8.46
CA LEU A 114 12.02 -12.87 8.73
C LEU A 114 12.22 -11.44 8.24
N PHE A 115 13.42 -10.87 8.44
CA PHE A 115 13.75 -9.54 7.94
C PHE A 115 13.77 -9.49 6.40
N ILE A 116 14.35 -10.49 5.74
CA ILE A 116 14.34 -10.60 4.28
C ILE A 116 12.90 -10.72 3.76
N ALA A 117 12.08 -11.57 4.36
CA ALA A 117 10.67 -11.70 3.99
C ALA A 117 9.90 -10.38 4.17
N CYS A 118 10.17 -9.66 5.27
CA CYS A 118 9.62 -8.32 5.53
C CYS A 118 9.99 -7.34 4.40
N MET A 119 11.25 -7.30 4.00
CA MET A 119 11.74 -6.42 2.93
C MET A 119 11.17 -6.80 1.56
N LEU A 120 11.09 -8.10 1.23
CA LEU A 120 10.48 -8.56 -0.01
C LEU A 120 9.00 -8.21 -0.10
N SER A 121 8.27 -8.34 1.01
CA SER A 121 6.86 -7.92 1.09
C SER A 121 6.72 -6.41 0.88
N LEU A 122 7.59 -5.60 1.48
CA LEU A 122 7.61 -4.15 1.27
C LEU A 122 7.90 -3.78 -0.19
N ILE A 123 8.90 -4.40 -0.80
CA ILE A 123 9.24 -4.19 -2.21
C ILE A 123 8.04 -4.55 -3.10
N GLY A 124 7.40 -5.69 -2.87
CA GLY A 124 6.21 -6.10 -3.60
C GLY A 124 5.05 -5.09 -3.47
N SER A 125 4.86 -4.53 -2.27
CA SER A 125 3.88 -3.47 -2.03
C SER A 125 4.16 -2.22 -2.87
N LEU A 126 5.41 -1.76 -2.86
CA LEU A 126 5.84 -0.59 -3.61
C LEU A 126 5.68 -0.79 -5.12
N VAL A 127 6.03 -1.96 -5.64
CA VAL A 127 5.83 -2.29 -7.07
C VAL A 127 4.34 -2.23 -7.43
N ALA A 128 3.46 -2.82 -6.63
CA ALA A 128 2.01 -2.75 -6.86
C ALA A 128 1.48 -1.31 -6.79
N PHE A 129 2.01 -0.49 -5.88
CA PHE A 129 1.65 0.91 -5.77
C PHE A 129 2.12 1.76 -6.95
N ILE A 130 3.33 1.52 -7.46
CA ILE A 130 3.86 2.16 -8.68
C ILE A 130 2.99 1.80 -9.89
N GLN A 131 2.58 0.54 -10.03
CA GLN A 131 1.68 0.13 -11.11
C GLN A 131 0.36 0.91 -11.05
N ASP A 132 -0.23 1.08 -9.88
CA ASP A 132 -1.44 1.89 -9.74
C ASP A 132 -1.19 3.39 -10.04
N LEU A 133 -0.04 3.95 -9.67
CA LEU A 133 0.38 5.32 -10.05
C LEU A 133 0.39 5.50 -11.57
N ASN A 134 1.05 4.59 -12.29
CA ASN A 134 1.14 4.66 -13.74
C ASN A 134 -0.24 4.55 -14.39
N LEU A 135 -1.08 3.58 -13.97
CA LEU A 135 -2.46 3.47 -14.47
C LEU A 135 -3.30 4.72 -14.21
N SER A 136 -3.06 5.40 -13.08
CA SER A 136 -3.78 6.63 -12.74
C SER A 136 -3.40 7.80 -13.65
N LEU A 137 -2.12 7.88 -14.02
CA LEU A 137 -1.61 8.89 -14.95
C LEU A 137 -2.12 8.64 -16.36
N ASP A 138 -2.07 7.39 -16.83
CA ASP A 138 -2.57 7.04 -18.15
C ASP A 138 -4.06 7.36 -18.29
N ALA A 139 -4.88 6.95 -17.31
CA ALA A 139 -6.31 7.25 -17.31
C ALA A 139 -6.59 8.76 -17.33
N TYR A 140 -5.83 9.55 -16.59
CA TYR A 140 -5.95 11.01 -16.58
C TYR A 140 -5.57 11.63 -17.92
N GLN A 141 -4.51 11.15 -18.57
CA GLN A 141 -4.12 11.62 -19.91
C GLN A 141 -5.16 11.26 -20.98
N TYR A 142 -5.79 10.08 -20.88
CA TYR A 142 -6.90 9.71 -21.76
C TYR A 142 -8.11 10.62 -21.57
N ASP A 143 -8.52 10.91 -20.34
CA ASP A 143 -9.62 11.82 -20.04
C ASP A 143 -9.33 13.24 -20.59
N ILE A 144 -8.10 13.75 -20.46
CA ILE A 144 -7.70 15.04 -21.03
C ILE A 144 -7.78 15.03 -22.56
N LYS A 145 -7.24 13.99 -23.21
CA LYS A 145 -7.23 13.89 -24.67
C LYS A 145 -8.65 13.81 -25.26
N ASP A 146 -9.57 13.12 -24.59
CA ASP A 146 -10.99 13.09 -24.99
C ASP A 146 -11.63 14.50 -24.93
N VAL A 147 -11.33 15.27 -23.89
CA VAL A 147 -11.85 16.64 -23.74
C VAL A 147 -11.23 17.61 -24.75
N ILE A 148 -9.91 17.57 -24.96
CA ILE A 148 -9.22 18.45 -25.91
C ILE A 148 -9.59 18.09 -27.36
N GLY A 149 -9.69 16.80 -27.69
CA GLY A 149 -10.08 16.31 -29.01
C GLY A 149 -11.53 16.66 -29.38
N LYS A 150 -12.40 16.90 -28.39
CA LYS A 150 -13.78 17.35 -28.59
C LYS A 150 -13.96 18.86 -28.71
N ASN A 151 -12.89 19.68 -28.67
CA ASN A 151 -13.03 21.12 -28.81
C ASN A 151 -13.43 21.49 -30.26
N PRO A 152 -14.65 22.01 -30.52
CA PRO A 152 -15.12 22.35 -31.87
C PRO A 152 -14.48 23.63 -32.46
N ALA A 153 -13.54 24.27 -31.76
CA ALA A 153 -12.95 25.57 -32.16
C ALA A 153 -11.79 25.45 -33.19
N LYS A 154 -11.90 24.58 -34.19
CA LYS A 154 -10.97 24.51 -35.33
C LYS A 154 -11.66 24.06 -36.63
N THR A 155 -12.73 24.76 -36.99
CA THR A 155 -13.27 24.77 -38.36
C THR A 155 -14.04 26.08 -38.53
N ASP A 156 -13.29 27.17 -38.70
CA ASP A 156 -13.68 28.33 -39.51
C ASP A 156 -12.74 28.36 -40.72
#